data_AF-A0A7T7L4M4-F1
#
_entry.id   AF-A0A7T7L4M4-F1
#
_cell.length_a   1.000
_cell.length_b   1.000
_cell.length_c   1.000
_cell.angle_alpha   90.00
_cell.angle_beta   90.00
_cell.angle_gamma   90.00
#
_symmetry.space_group_name_H-M   'P 1'
#
loop_
_entity.id
_entity.type
_entity.pdbx_description
1 polymer ?
#
loop_
_entity_poly.entity_id
_entity_poly.type
_entity_poly.pdbx_seq_one_letter_code
_entity_poly.pdbx_strand_id
1 'polypeptide(L)' 'MDNYDSLDLDAAGFAPGELTAERLALLTLDEAHDLLRLLQATAGEDGPLSPEADRWAQELAARIPPGS' A
#
# COMPACT_ATOMS: atom_id res chain seq x y z
N MET A 1 -40.11 -8.21 -6.96
CA MET A 1 -39.00 -7.26 -6.70
C MET A 1 -37.76 -8.10 -6.54
N ASP A 2 -36.73 -7.69 -7.25
CA ASP A 2 -35.63 -8.53 -7.71
C ASP A 2 -34.75 -9.12 -6.62
N ASN A 3 -34.40 -10.36 -6.91
CA ASN A 3 -33.19 -11.09 -6.56
C ASN A 3 -31.99 -10.16 -6.27
N TYR A 4 -31.78 -9.81 -5.00
CA TYR A 4 -30.46 -9.41 -4.54
C TYR A 4 -29.61 -10.68 -4.55
N ASP A 5 -28.93 -10.87 -5.68
CA ASP A 5 -27.82 -11.79 -5.80
C ASP A 5 -26.87 -11.49 -4.63
N SER A 6 -26.87 -12.38 -3.64
CA SER A 6 -25.89 -12.38 -2.57
C SER A 6 -24.54 -12.62 -3.24
N LEU A 7 -23.86 -11.53 -3.61
CA LEU A 7 -22.46 -11.59 -3.99
C LEU A 7 -21.71 -12.16 -2.80
N ASP A 8 -21.27 -13.40 -2.97
CA ASP A 8 -20.48 -14.17 -2.03
C ASP A 8 -19.16 -13.45 -1.77
N LEU A 9 -19.20 -12.55 -0.78
CA LEU A 9 -18.09 -11.73 -0.31
C LEU A 9 -17.06 -12.52 0.50
N ASP A 10 -17.30 -13.82 0.73
CA ASP A 10 -16.37 -14.71 1.44
C ASP A 10 -15.30 -15.34 0.51
N ALA A 11 -15.42 -15.18 -0.82
CA ALA A 11 -14.41 -15.68 -1.77
C ALA A 11 -13.17 -14.77 -1.90
N ALA A 12 -13.23 -13.52 -1.42
CA ALA A 12 -12.12 -12.59 -1.42
C ALA A 12 -11.96 -12.00 -0.01
N GLY A 13 -11.21 -12.68 0.85
CA GLY A 13 -10.99 -12.32 2.25
C GLY A 13 -10.36 -10.93 2.45
N PHE A 14 -11.15 -9.89 2.28
CA PHE A 14 -10.76 -8.50 2.45
C PHE A 14 -11.73 -7.84 3.42
N ALA A 15 -11.35 -7.84 4.70
CA ALA A 15 -12.02 -7.04 5.71
C ALA A 15 -11.10 -5.88 6.10
N PRO A 16 -11.34 -4.64 5.65
CA PRO A 16 -10.75 -3.47 6.29
C PRO A 16 -11.81 -2.79 7.13
N GLY A 17 -11.55 -2.74 8.43
CA GLY A 17 -12.33 -1.97 9.38
C GLY A 17 -12.46 -0.50 8.96
N GLU A 18 -13.57 0.08 9.40
CA GLU A 18 -13.86 1.51 9.56
C GLU A 18 -13.06 2.50 8.70
N LEU A 19 -13.76 2.98 7.67
CA LEU A 19 -13.51 4.17 6.88
C LEU A 19 -13.34 5.45 7.74
N THR A 20 -12.18 5.68 8.36
CA THR A 20 -11.86 6.99 8.97
C THR A 20 -10.46 7.53 8.68
N ALA A 21 -9.63 6.83 7.90
CA ALA A 21 -8.50 7.46 7.22
C ALA A 21 -8.92 7.65 5.77
N GLU A 22 -8.99 8.89 5.28
CA GLU A 22 -9.12 9.16 3.85
C GLU A 22 -8.14 8.24 3.11
N ARG A 23 -8.66 7.35 2.25
CA ARG A 23 -7.79 6.47 1.46
C ARG A 23 -6.90 7.38 0.65
N LEU A 24 -5.59 7.34 0.93
CA LEU A 24 -4.59 8.07 0.17
C LEU A 24 -4.85 7.84 -1.32
N ALA A 25 -4.76 8.92 -2.12
CA ALA A 25 -4.90 8.81 -3.56
C ALA A 25 -3.96 7.71 -4.08
N LEU A 26 -4.46 6.90 -5.02
CA LEU A 26 -3.66 5.86 -5.65
C LEU A 26 -2.45 6.51 -6.35
N LEU A 27 -1.24 6.07 -5.99
CA LEU A 27 -0.03 6.44 -6.70
C LEU A 27 -0.04 5.79 -8.08
N THR A 28 0.43 6.52 -9.09
CA THR A 28 0.86 5.92 -10.35
C THR A 28 2.05 4.98 -10.12
N LEU A 29 2.33 4.10 -11.07
CA LEU A 29 3.46 3.16 -10.96
C LEU A 29 4.81 3.90 -10.79
N ASP A 30 4.98 5.02 -11.51
CA ASP A 30 6.20 5.83 -11.42
C ASP A 30 6.31 6.53 -10.07
N GLU A 31 5.22 7.14 -9.58
CA GLU A 31 5.17 7.75 -8.24
C GLU A 31 5.43 6.72 -7.13
N ALA A 32 4.95 5.49 -7.29
CA ALA A 32 5.21 4.42 -6.33
C ALA A 32 6.69 4.03 -6.31
N HIS A 33 7.35 3.94 -7.48
CA HIS A 33 8.79 3.70 -7.57
C HIS A 33 9.61 4.86 -6.98
N ASP A 34 9.22 6.10 -7.24
CA ASP A 34 9.91 7.28 -6.71
C ASP A 34 9.78 7.37 -5.18
N LEU A 35 8.59 7.10 -4.64
CA LEU A 35 8.40 7.02 -3.19
C LEU A 35 9.21 5.87 -2.57
N LEU A 36 9.27 4.71 -3.23
CA LEU A 36 10.08 3.59 -2.76
C LEU A 36 11.57 3.97 -2.68
N ARG A 37 12.11 4.66 -3.69
CA ARG A 37 13.50 5.14 -3.68
C ARG A 37 13.76 6.11 -2.53
N LEU A 38 12.81 7.03 -2.28
CA LEU A 38 12.92 7.98 -1.17
C LEU A 38 12.96 7.26 0.18
N LEU A 39 12.06 6.31 0.41
CA LEU A 39 12.00 5.53 1.65
C LEU A 39 13.28 4.71 1.87
N GLN A 40 13.82 4.10 0.82
CA GLN A 40 15.09 3.38 0.89
C GLN A 40 16.27 4.31 1.22
N ALA A 41 16.30 5.52 0.64
CA ALA A 41 17.32 6.50 0.96
C ALA A 41 17.25 6.93 2.43
N THR A 42 16.05 7.25 2.93
CA THR A 42 15.84 7.62 4.34
C THR A 42 16.14 6.46 5.30
N ALA A 43 15.81 5.22 4.93
CA ALA A 43 16.14 4.04 5.71
C ALA A 43 17.66 3.81 5.84
N GLY A 44 18.43 4.22 4.83
CA GLY A 44 19.90 4.17 4.83
C GLY A 44 20.57 5.29 5.62
N GLU A 45 19.85 6.33 6.01
CA GLU A 45 20.33 7.32 6.97
C GLU A 45 20.22 6.74 8.39
N ASP A 46 21.15 7.00 9.31
CA ASP A 46 21.03 6.56 10.72
C ASP A 46 20.16 7.54 11.55
N GLY A 47 18.95 7.79 11.06
CA GLY A 47 18.00 8.76 11.59
C GLY A 47 16.88 8.14 12.44
N PRO A 48 16.11 8.98 13.17
CA PRO A 48 14.99 8.51 13.99
C PRO A 48 13.85 7.90 13.17
N LEU A 49 13.76 8.23 11.88
CA LEU A 49 12.72 7.73 10.98
C LEU A 49 13.15 6.48 10.21
N SER A 50 14.41 6.08 10.29
CA SER A 50 14.97 5.02 9.44
C SER A 50 14.32 3.65 9.62
N PRO A 51 14.00 3.20 10.86
CA PRO A 51 13.28 1.94 11.04
C PRO A 51 11.87 1.96 10.44
N GLU A 52 11.20 3.11 10.51
CA GLU A 52 9.87 3.27 9.94
C GLU A 52 9.92 3.36 8.41
N ALA A 53 10.91 4.07 7.87
CA ALA A 53 11.16 4.16 6.44
C ALA A 53 11.48 2.79 5.82
N ASP A 54 12.31 1.97 6.49
CA ASP A 54 12.62 0.61 6.02
C ASP A 54 11.35 -0.27 5.96
N ARG A 55 10.54 -0.24 7.03
CA ARG A 55 9.27 -0.97 7.06
C ARG A 55 8.37 -0.56 5.89
N TRP A 56 8.19 0.74 5.66
CA TRP A 56 7.34 1.22 4.57
C TRP A 56 7.92 0.90 3.20
N ALA A 57 9.25 0.96 3.03
CA ALA A 57 9.90 0.54 1.80
C ALA A 57 9.61 -0.94 1.49
N GLN A 58 9.70 -1.82 2.48
CA GLN A 58 9.39 -3.25 2.31
C GLN A 58 7.91 -3.47 1.97
N GLU A 59 6.99 -2.83 2.69
CA GLU A 59 5.56 -2.95 2.43
C GLU A 59 5.18 -2.43 1.03
N LEU A 60 5.80 -1.34 0.59
CA LEU A 60 5.55 -0.76 -0.73
C LEU A 60 6.19 -1.60 -1.86
N ALA A 61 7.42 -2.08 -1.68
CA ALA A 61 8.10 -2.95 -2.64
C ALA A 61 7.33 -4.26 -2.89
N ALA A 62 6.66 -4.81 -1.87
CA ALA A 62 5.82 -6.00 -2.02
C ALA A 62 4.54 -5.75 -2.85
N ARG A 63 4.11 -4.49 -3.00
CA ARG A 63 2.88 -4.09 -3.70
C ARG A 63 3.15 -3.53 -5.09
N ILE A 64 4.38 -3.10 -5.39
CA ILE A 64 4.77 -2.55 -6.69
C ILE A 64 5.16 -3.69 -7.65
N PRO A 65 4.56 -3.77 -8.85
CA PRO A 65 5.03 -4.69 -9.89
C PRO A 65 6.49 -4.38 -10.28
N PRO A 66 7.34 -5.39 -10.55
CA PRO A 66 8.68 -5.14 -11.07
C PRO A 66 8.56 -4.33 -12.37
N GLY A 67 9.28 -3.20 -12.44
CA GLY A 67 9.33 -2.37 -13.65
C GLY A 67 9.72 -3.19 -14.88
N SER A 68 9.05 -2.92 -16.00
CA SER A 68 9.22 -3.66 -17.25
C SER A 68 10.42 -3.22 -18.05
#